data_AF-W1Y724-F1
#
_entry.id   AF-W1Y724-F1
#
_cell.length_a   1.000
_cell.length_b   1.000
_cell.length_c   1.000
_cell.angle_alpha   90.00
_cell.angle_beta   90.00
_cell.angle_gamma   90.00
#
_symmetry.space_group_name_H-M   'P 1'
#
loop_
_entity.id
_entity.type
_entity.pdbx_description
1 polymer ?
#
loop_
_entity_poly.entity_id
_entity_poly.type
_entity_poly.pdbx_seq_one_letter_code
_entity_poly.pdbx_strand_id
1 'polypeptide(L)' 'MAENPQTEIWVKVHPDVLEGKKTGYFADLRATQRVRLIAENVSPQSLLRHVSRVYVVTSQYGFEALLAGKPVTC' A
#
# COMPACT_ATOMS: atom_id res chain seq x y z
N MET A 1 10.02 -6.27 -9.17
CA MET A 1 8.88 -6.48 -10.11
C MET A 1 8.75 -7.95 -10.58
N ALA A 2 9.44 -8.93 -9.97
CA ALA A 2 9.43 -10.33 -10.43
C ALA A 2 8.47 -11.27 -9.66
N GLU A 3 8.03 -10.92 -8.45
CA GLU A 3 7.20 -11.82 -7.63
C GLU A 3 5.70 -11.77 -7.97
N ASN A 4 5.22 -10.69 -8.59
CA ASN A 4 3.80 -10.46 -8.89
C ASN A 4 3.62 -9.82 -10.28
N PRO A 5 3.84 -10.56 -11.37
CA PRO A 5 3.90 -9.99 -12.73
C PRO A 5 2.53 -9.62 -13.32
N GLN A 6 1.42 -10.11 -12.76
CA GLN A 6 0.04 -9.90 -13.25
C GLN A 6 -0.87 -9.26 -12.19
N THR A 7 -0.33 -8.91 -11.02
CA THR A 7 -1.14 -8.49 -9.87
C THR A 7 -1.18 -6.97 -9.78
N GLU A 8 -2.37 -6.43 -9.48
CA GLU A 8 -2.53 -5.00 -9.21
C GLU A 8 -1.86 -4.65 -7.88
N ILE A 9 -0.99 -3.64 -7.89
CA ILE A 9 -0.26 -3.17 -6.72
C ILE A 9 -1.00 -1.98 -6.16
N TRP A 10 -1.50 -2.11 -4.94
CA TRP A 10 -2.15 -1.02 -4.22
C TRP A 10 -1.15 -0.32 -3.32
N VAL A 11 -0.87 0.94 -3.62
CA VAL A 11 0.04 1.76 -2.83
C VAL A 11 -0.81 2.71 -2.00
N LYS A 12 -0.93 2.41 -0.70
CA LYS A 12 -1.59 3.31 0.24
C LYS A 12 -0.64 4.42 0.65
N VAL A 13 -1.04 5.66 0.40
CA VAL A 13 -0.30 6.86 0.83
C VAL A 13 -1.23 7.76 1.62
N HIS A 14 -0.66 8.51 2.57
CA HIS A 14 -1.44 9.51 3.28
C HIS A 14 -1.87 10.63 2.33
N PRO A 15 -3.10 11.15 2.46
CA PRO A 15 -3.58 12.24 1.61
C PRO A 15 -2.66 13.48 1.68
N ASP A 16 -1.99 13.71 2.81
CA ASP A 16 -0.98 14.75 3.02
C ASP A 16 0.21 14.67 2.04
N VAL A 17 0.54 13.45 1.58
CA VAL A 17 1.56 13.19 0.55
C VAL A 17 1.01 13.46 -0.86
N LEU A 18 -0.27 13.16 -1.09
CA LEU A 18 -0.91 13.39 -2.39
C LEU A 18 -1.15 14.89 -2.66
N GLU A 19 -1.40 15.66 -1.61
CA GLU A 19 -1.57 17.11 -1.66
C GLU A 19 -0.27 17.88 -1.99
N GLY A 20 0.85 17.19 -2.23
CA GLY A 20 2.12 17.81 -2.61
C GLY A 20 2.81 18.58 -1.49
N LYS A 21 2.31 18.48 -0.24
CA LYS A 21 2.87 19.18 0.93
C LYS A 21 4.08 18.47 1.54
N LYS A 22 4.25 17.17 1.27
CA LYS A 22 5.43 16.39 1.66
C LYS A 22 5.87 15.50 0.51
N THR A 23 7.17 15.54 0.20
CA THR A 23 7.84 14.60 -0.71
C THR A 23 7.81 13.21 -0.11
N GLY A 24 6.67 12.52 -0.17
CA GLY A 24 6.59 11.11 0.19
C GLY A 24 7.45 10.30 -0.77
N TYR A 25 8.02 9.20 -0.30
CA TYR A 25 8.93 8.32 -1.03
C TYR A 25 8.38 7.81 -2.39
N PHE A 26 7.08 8.00 -2.65
CA PHE A 26 6.34 7.58 -3.83
C PHE A 26 5.80 8.75 -4.67
N ALA A 27 6.22 10.00 -4.42
CA ALA A 27 5.73 11.17 -5.17
C ALA A 27 6.09 11.13 -6.67
N ASP A 28 7.18 10.45 -7.03
CA ASP A 28 7.57 10.22 -8.43
C ASP A 28 6.94 8.95 -9.03
N LEU A 29 6.25 8.15 -8.20
CA LEU A 29 5.59 6.92 -8.65
C LEU A 29 4.29 7.29 -9.37
N ARG A 30 4.40 7.63 -10.66
CA ARG A 30 3.22 7.80 -11.52
C ARG A 30 2.37 6.55 -11.43
N ALA A 31 1.07 6.73 -11.15
CA ALA A 31 0.06 5.68 -11.27
C ALA A 31 0.22 5.03 -12.64
N THR A 32 0.86 3.86 -12.66
CA THR A 32 1.06 3.08 -13.88
C THR A 32 -0.15 2.16 -14.02
N GLN A 33 -0.39 1.57 -15.19
CA GLN A 33 -1.50 0.65 -15.43
C GLN A 33 -1.67 -0.49 -14.40
N ARG A 34 -0.64 -0.80 -13.60
CA ARG A 34 -0.64 -1.85 -12.56
C ARG A 34 -0.52 -1.33 -11.14
N VAL A 35 -0.37 -0.02 -10.95
CA VAL A 35 -0.17 0.58 -9.63
C VAL A 35 -1.30 1.55 -9.35
N ARG A 36 -2.15 1.16 -8.40
CA ARG A 36 -3.26 1.98 -7.93
C ARG A 36 -2.88 2.66 -6.63
N LEU A 37 -2.85 4.00 -6.65
CA LEU A 37 -2.66 4.80 -5.45
C LEU A 37 -3.98 4.90 -4.68
N ILE A 38 -3.98 4.44 -3.43
CA ILE A 38 -5.10 4.57 -2.50
C ILE A 38 -4.76 5.73 -1.56
N ALA A 39 -5.30 6.91 -1.86
CA ALA A 39 -5.12 8.13 -1.05
C ALA A 39 -6.21 8.29 0.03
N GLU A 40 -7.23 7.44 -0.03
CA GLU A 40 -8.41 7.53 0.82
C GLU A 40 -8.12 7.04 2.25
N ASN A 41 -8.74 7.69 3.23
CA ASN A 41 -8.67 7.26 4.62
C ASN A 41 -9.61 6.06 4.85
N VAL A 42 -9.20 4.91 4.33
CA VAL A 42 -9.90 3.62 4.49
C VAL A 42 -9.36 2.85 5.68
N SER A 43 -10.24 2.12 6.36
CA SER A 43 -9.84 1.26 7.49
C SER A 43 -8.84 0.18 7.03
N PRO A 44 -7.73 -0.01 7.76
CA PRO A 44 -6.70 -1.02 7.46
C PRO A 44 -7.30 -2.41 7.25
N GLN A 45 -8.11 -2.85 8.20
CA GLN A 45 -8.75 -4.17 8.21
C GLN A 45 -9.59 -4.43 6.96
N SER A 46 -10.34 -3.42 6.49
CA SER A 46 -11.14 -3.54 5.27
C SER A 46 -10.26 -3.68 4.04
N LEU A 47 -9.16 -2.92 3.95
CA LEU A 47 -8.22 -3.04 2.83
C LEU A 47 -7.49 -4.38 2.85
N LEU A 48 -7.07 -4.81 4.04
CA LEU A 48 -6.37 -6.08 4.28
C LEU A 48 -7.19 -7.29 3.81
N ARG A 49 -8.52 -7.25 3.94
CA ARG A 49 -9.39 -8.32 3.42
C ARG A 49 -9.31 -8.48 1.90
N HIS A 50 -9.12 -7.40 1.15
CA HIS A 50 -9.11 -7.39 -0.31
C HIS A 50 -7.73 -7.64 -0.92
N VAL A 51 -6.67 -7.59 -0.12
CA VAL A 51 -5.30 -7.84 -0.58
C VAL A 51 -4.84 -9.24 -0.21
N SER A 52 -4.04 -9.84 -1.10
CA SER A 52 -3.48 -11.17 -0.90
C SER A 52 -2.19 -11.15 -0.09
N ARG A 53 -1.38 -10.10 -0.22
CA ARG A 53 -0.08 -9.94 0.43
C ARG A 53 0.19 -8.46 0.71
N VAL A 54 0.91 -8.19 1.78
CA VAL A 54 1.18 -6.83 2.25
C VAL A 54 2.69 -6.62 2.30
N TYR A 55 3.13 -5.50 1.73
CA TYR A 55 4.53 -5.06 1.75
C TYR A 55 4.62 -3.78 2.55
N VAL A 56 5.48 -3.76 3.55
CA VAL A 56 5.66 -2.64 4.49
C VAL A 56 7.13 -2.51 4.82
N VAL A 57 7.60 -1.32 5.15
CA VAL A 57 9.00 -1.15 5.58
C VAL A 57 9.06 -1.05 7.11
N THR A 58 8.45 -0.01 7.68
CA THR A 58 8.39 0.21 9.14
C THR A 58 7.00 0.65 9.61
N SER A 59 5.97 0.41 8.80
CA SER A 59 4.61 0.86 9.11
C SER A 59 3.91 -0.08 10.10
N GLN A 60 3.16 0.49 11.05
CA GLN A 60 2.27 -0.26 11.95
C GLN A 60 1.25 -1.11 11.19
N TYR A 61 0.93 -0.74 9.94
CA TYR A 61 0.12 -1.53 9.02
C TYR A 61 0.62 -2.97 8.83
N GLY A 62 1.94 -3.19 8.90
CA GLY A 62 2.52 -4.52 8.79
C GLY A 62 2.07 -5.42 9.93
N PHE A 63 2.02 -4.86 11.14
CA PHE A 63 1.55 -5.59 12.30
C PHE A 63 0.04 -5.88 12.22
N GLU A 64 -0.75 -4.89 11.80
CA GLU A 64 -2.20 -5.09 11.59
C GLU A 64 -2.50 -6.13 10.51
N ALA A 65 -1.67 -6.20 9.47
CA ALA A 65 -1.76 -7.22 8.42
C ALA A 65 -1.47 -8.63 8.95
N LEU A 66 -0.49 -8.77 9.83
CA LEU A 66 -0.22 -10.04 10.53
C LEU A 66 -1.42 -10.45 11.40
N LEU A 67 -1.99 -9.52 12.15
CA LEU A 67 -3.19 -9.77 12.97
C LEU A 67 -4.40 -10.19 12.12
N ALA A 68 -4.50 -9.67 10.89
CA ALA A 68 -5.52 -10.06 9.91
C ALA A 68 -5.23 -11.40 9.21
N GLY A 69 -4.14 -12.11 9.58
CA GLY A 69 -3.74 -13.38 8.99
C GLY A 69 -3.21 -13.27 7.56
N LYS A 70 -2.74 -12.09 7.16
CA LYS A 70 -2.21 -11.85 5.81
C LYS A 70 -0.69 -12.04 5.78
N PRO A 71 -0.13 -12.58 4.69
CA PRO A 71 1.31 -12.67 4.52
C PRO A 71 1.91 -11.27 4.38
N VAL A 72 2.88 -10.96 5.23
CA VAL A 72 3.57 -9.67 5.29
C VAL A 72 5.03 -9.84 4.89
N THR A 73 5.53 -8.92 4.08
CA THR A 73 6.95 -8.80 3.74
C THR A 73 7.44 -7.45 4.26
N CYS A 74 8.50 -7.47 5.07
CA CYS A 74 9.22 -6.31 5.57
C CYS A 74 10.44 -5.96 4.71
#